data_AF-A0AAV4LBI6-F1
#
_entry.id   AF-A0AAV4LBI6-F1
#
_cell.length_a   1.000
_cell.length_b   1.000
_cell.length_c   1.000
_cell.angle_alpha   90.00
_cell.angle_beta   90.00
_cell.angle_gamma   90.00
#
_symmetry.space_group_name_H-M   'P 1'
#
loop_
_entity.id
_entity.type
_entity.pdbx_description
1 polymer ?
#
loop_
_entity_poly.entity_id
_entity_poly.type
_entity_poly.pdbx_seq_one_letter_code
_entity_poly.pdbx_strand_id
1 'polypeptide(L)'
;MRIFGLDVGRHRVKVYSDGIKLSFPSYCGSYRTLRLERTMTEEDMVVEWKGCRYYVGSIARDEAEDGIQNFLTSKVTTDTQLIGLTALHRFVENGEEIALVIGHPISNHTQPEKEGMRQLFTGEHDLTVNGEHKRFTITNVTVVPEGASTQFILPKKHTVAHGIDAGGATTNYCTWERGRWVDRLSGTLEFGLENIRNLSMEQFARLVANSVARKLHQFCGPIYVLGGAAEPLSSALRQYIRNVPIEPLEDGMFANARAYYDIGVKMYEKVQTQR
;
A
#
# COMPACT_ATOMS: atom_id res chain seq x y z
N MET A 1 3.36 -17.09 -15.38
CA MET A 1 3.84 -16.14 -14.36
C MET A 1 2.74 -15.14 -14.09
N ARG A 2 2.19 -15.15 -12.88
CA ARG A 2 1.10 -14.25 -12.47
C ARG A 2 1.65 -12.96 -11.92
N ILE A 3 0.91 -11.87 -12.08
CA ILE A 3 1.35 -10.52 -11.72
C ILE A 3 0.55 -10.05 -10.50
N PHE A 4 1.25 -9.49 -9.52
CA PHE A 4 0.66 -9.00 -8.29
C PHE A 4 1.00 -7.54 -8.04
N GLY A 5 -0.02 -6.75 -7.72
CA GLY A 5 0.15 -5.43 -7.11
C GLY A 5 -0.01 -5.54 -5.60
N LEU A 6 1.06 -5.23 -4.84
CA LEU A 6 1.10 -5.30 -3.38
C LEU A 6 1.33 -3.92 -2.77
N ASP A 7 0.39 -3.47 -1.95
CA ASP A 7 0.54 -2.30 -1.10
C ASP A 7 0.63 -2.76 0.36
N VAL A 8 1.86 -2.86 0.90
CA VAL A 8 2.07 -3.07 2.34
C VAL A 8 1.97 -1.72 3.06
N GLY A 9 0.74 -1.21 3.11
CA GLY A 9 0.41 0.00 3.83
C GLY A 9 0.61 -0.18 5.33
N ARG A 10 0.87 0.92 6.06
CA ARG A 10 1.10 0.83 7.52
C ARG A 10 -0.15 0.46 8.32
N HIS A 11 -1.32 0.80 7.82
CA HIS A 11 -2.59 0.46 8.46
C HIS A 11 -3.15 -0.88 7.98
N ARG A 12 -3.20 -1.07 6.66
CA ARG A 12 -3.68 -2.30 6.01
C ARG A 12 -2.83 -2.66 4.81
N VAL A 13 -2.55 -3.95 4.67
CA VAL A 13 -1.95 -4.54 3.47
C VAL A 13 -3.05 -4.80 2.45
N LYS A 14 -2.72 -4.67 1.17
CA LYS A 14 -3.65 -4.83 0.07
C LYS A 14 -2.96 -5.51 -1.09
N VAL A 15 -3.63 -6.52 -1.64
CA VAL A 15 -3.18 -7.26 -2.81
C VAL A 15 -4.25 -7.14 -3.89
N TYR A 16 -3.80 -6.94 -5.13
CA TYR A 16 -4.62 -6.99 -6.32
C TYR A 16 -3.95 -7.88 -7.37
N SER A 17 -4.71 -8.80 -7.94
CA SER A 17 -4.30 -9.57 -9.11
C SER A 17 -5.54 -10.09 -9.84
N ASP A 18 -5.61 -9.86 -11.15
CA ASP A 18 -6.67 -10.37 -12.05
C ASP A 18 -8.11 -10.05 -11.58
N GLY A 19 -8.32 -8.87 -10.99
CA GLY A 19 -9.64 -8.43 -10.49
C GLY A 19 -9.97 -8.93 -9.08
N ILE A 20 -9.21 -9.87 -8.54
CA ILE A 20 -9.35 -10.36 -7.18
C ILE A 20 -8.62 -9.40 -6.23
N LYS A 21 -9.19 -9.19 -5.04
CA LYS A 21 -8.72 -8.21 -4.05
C LYS A 21 -8.67 -8.85 -2.67
N LEU A 22 -7.63 -8.54 -1.90
CA LEU A 22 -7.50 -8.99 -0.53
C LEU A 22 -6.89 -7.89 0.33
N SER A 23 -7.41 -7.70 1.55
CA SER A 23 -6.86 -6.77 2.52
C SER A 23 -7.07 -7.24 3.95
N PHE A 24 -6.10 -7.00 4.82
CA PHE A 24 -6.19 -7.21 6.27
C PHE A 24 -5.32 -6.16 7.02
N PRO A 25 -5.50 -5.99 8.34
CA PRO A 25 -4.70 -5.07 9.16
C PRO A 25 -3.21 -5.41 9.14
N SER A 26 -2.35 -4.41 9.00
CA SER A 26 -0.88 -4.60 8.93
C SER A 26 -0.23 -4.77 10.30
N TYR A 27 -0.78 -5.66 11.13
CA TYR A 27 -0.18 -6.04 12.40
C TYR A 27 0.57 -7.36 12.27
N CYS A 28 1.70 -7.47 12.95
CA CYS A 28 2.36 -8.73 13.24
C CYS A 28 2.92 -8.72 14.66
N GLY A 29 3.12 -9.91 15.21
CA GLY A 29 3.69 -10.10 16.53
C GLY A 29 4.01 -11.56 16.81
N SER A 30 4.63 -11.80 17.95
CA SER A 30 5.01 -13.10 18.44
C SER A 30 3.79 -13.98 18.70
N TYR A 31 3.86 -15.24 18.26
CA TYR A 31 2.84 -16.23 18.59
C TYR A 31 2.89 -16.57 20.08
N ARG A 32 1.71 -16.78 20.67
CA ARG A 32 1.55 -17.42 21.98
C ARG A 32 0.42 -18.44 21.94
N THR A 33 0.36 -19.35 22.90
CA THR A 33 -0.82 -20.23 23.02
C THR A 33 -1.95 -19.47 23.72
N LEU A 34 -3.10 -19.38 23.07
CA LEU A 34 -4.31 -18.83 23.68
C LEU A 34 -4.83 -19.76 24.78
N ARG A 35 -5.32 -19.16 25.87
CA ARG A 35 -5.93 -19.91 26.99
C ARG A 35 -7.45 -19.95 26.93
N LEU A 36 -8.03 -19.02 26.17
CA LEU A 36 -9.47 -18.88 25.98
C LEU A 36 -9.81 -19.26 24.54
N GLU A 37 -10.92 -19.96 24.36
CA GLU A 37 -11.46 -20.23 23.03
C GLU A 37 -11.96 -18.92 22.40
N ARG A 38 -11.61 -18.71 21.12
CA ARG A 38 -12.13 -17.61 20.31
C ARG A 38 -12.46 -18.09 18.92
N THR A 39 -13.47 -17.47 18.32
CA THR A 39 -13.75 -17.63 16.91
C THR A 39 -12.72 -16.83 16.12
N MET A 40 -11.96 -17.53 15.26
CA MET A 40 -11.01 -16.89 14.36
C MET A 40 -11.76 -16.23 13.20
N THR A 41 -11.38 -15.00 12.87
CA THR A 41 -11.86 -14.29 11.67
C THR A 41 -10.95 -14.55 10.48
N GLU A 42 -11.38 -14.17 9.27
CA GLU A 42 -10.51 -14.23 8.09
C GLU A 42 -9.30 -13.29 8.16
N GLU A 43 -9.30 -12.32 9.08
CA GLU A 43 -8.16 -11.44 9.33
C GLU A 43 -7.24 -11.97 10.43
N ASP A 44 -7.57 -13.10 11.07
CA ASP A 44 -6.75 -13.72 12.11
C ASP A 44 -5.87 -14.81 11.48
N MET A 45 -4.56 -14.56 11.44
CA MET A 45 -3.60 -15.45 10.80
C MET A 45 -2.51 -15.90 11.76
N VAL A 46 -2.32 -17.21 11.86
CA VAL A 46 -1.14 -17.83 12.45
C VAL A 46 -0.20 -18.21 11.32
N VAL A 47 1.00 -17.66 11.35
CA VAL A 47 1.97 -17.82 10.27
C VAL A 47 3.20 -18.54 10.78
N GLU A 48 3.63 -19.60 10.10
CA GLU A 48 4.89 -20.28 10.35
C GLU A 48 5.86 -19.93 9.23
N TRP A 49 6.98 -19.29 9.57
CA TRP A 49 7.96 -18.80 8.60
C TRP A 49 9.34 -18.75 9.23
N LYS A 50 10.36 -19.25 8.50
CA LYS A 50 11.76 -19.33 8.97
C LYS A 50 11.92 -20.01 10.33
N GLY A 51 11.13 -21.05 10.60
CA GLY A 51 11.17 -21.82 11.85
C GLY A 51 10.50 -21.14 13.05
N CYS A 52 9.90 -19.96 12.87
CA CYS A 52 9.18 -19.22 13.91
C CYS A 52 7.68 -19.20 13.62
N ARG A 53 6.87 -19.03 14.68
CA ARG A 53 5.42 -18.82 14.58
C ARG A 53 5.08 -17.38 14.94
N TYR A 54 4.18 -16.79 14.18
CA TYR A 54 3.76 -15.40 14.32
C TYR A 54 2.24 -15.31 14.32
N TYR A 55 1.74 -14.26 14.96
CA TYR A 55 0.42 -13.73 14.66
C TYR A 55 0.54 -12.64 13.60
N VAL A 56 -0.39 -12.62 12.65
CA VAL A 56 -0.54 -11.59 11.61
C VAL A 56 -2.01 -11.19 11.49
N GLY A 57 -2.28 -9.92 11.26
CA GLY A 57 -3.63 -9.38 11.14
C GLY A 57 -4.29 -9.05 12.49
N SER A 58 -5.60 -9.21 12.59
CA SER A 58 -6.37 -8.77 13.77
C SER A 58 -5.93 -9.46 15.06
N ILE A 59 -5.64 -10.76 15.01
CA ILE A 59 -5.11 -11.52 16.15
C ILE A 59 -3.77 -10.99 16.67
N ALA A 60 -2.90 -10.47 15.80
CA ALA A 60 -1.65 -9.87 16.26
C ALA A 60 -1.90 -8.63 17.11
N ARG A 61 -2.82 -7.74 16.69
CA ARG A 61 -3.23 -6.57 17.47
C ARG A 61 -3.82 -6.96 18.82
N ASP A 62 -4.63 -8.01 18.85
CA ASP A 62 -5.46 -8.34 20.00
C ASP A 62 -4.73 -9.23 21.04
N GLU A 63 -3.84 -10.14 20.58
CA GLU A 63 -3.32 -11.22 21.41
C GLU A 63 -1.79 -11.29 21.52
N ALA A 64 -1.05 -10.70 20.58
CA ALA A 64 0.41 -10.68 20.65
C ALA A 64 0.86 -9.67 21.71
N GLU A 65 1.83 -10.03 22.53
CA GLU A 65 2.39 -9.12 23.54
C GLU A 65 3.13 -7.94 22.90
N ASP A 66 3.65 -8.16 21.69
CA ASP A 66 4.40 -7.23 20.84
C ASP A 66 3.66 -6.96 19.51
N GLY A 67 2.33 -7.04 19.50
CA GLY A 67 1.51 -6.78 18.31
C GLY A 67 1.63 -5.35 17.82
N ILE A 68 2.37 -5.13 16.73
CA ILE A 68 2.67 -3.78 16.21
C ILE A 68 2.43 -3.66 14.71
N GLN A 69 2.32 -2.40 14.27
CA GLN A 69 2.42 -2.02 12.87
C GLN A 69 3.78 -1.38 12.61
N ASN A 70 4.34 -1.54 11.41
CA ASN A 70 5.60 -0.90 11.05
C ASN A 70 5.43 0.62 10.82
N PHE A 71 5.71 1.42 11.85
CA PHE A 71 5.78 2.88 11.77
C PHE A 71 7.20 3.42 11.59
N LEU A 72 8.21 2.55 11.38
CA LEU A 72 9.56 3.00 11.07
C LEU A 72 9.59 3.76 9.75
N THR A 73 10.61 4.61 9.60
CA THR A 73 10.83 5.38 8.36
C THR A 73 10.98 4.43 7.18
N SER A 74 11.89 3.46 7.26
CA SER A 74 12.08 2.44 6.23
C SER A 74 11.00 1.35 6.32
N LYS A 75 10.52 0.91 5.15
CA LYS A 75 9.69 -0.30 5.03
C LYS A 75 10.51 -1.54 4.67
N VAL A 76 11.84 -1.44 4.54
CA VAL A 76 12.69 -2.61 4.29
C VAL A 76 12.94 -3.31 5.62
N THR A 77 11.94 -4.06 6.08
CA THR A 77 11.96 -4.75 7.38
C THR A 77 11.41 -6.16 7.26
N THR A 78 11.80 -7.03 8.20
CA THR A 78 11.26 -8.39 8.32
C THR A 78 9.75 -8.40 8.51
N ASP A 79 9.19 -7.44 9.24
CA ASP A 79 7.75 -7.32 9.47
C ASP A 79 7.00 -7.03 8.16
N THR A 80 7.56 -6.14 7.33
CA THR A 80 7.02 -5.82 6.01
C THR A 80 7.05 -7.04 5.10
N GLN A 81 8.15 -7.82 5.15
CA GLN A 81 8.26 -9.07 4.43
C GLN A 81 7.21 -10.09 4.90
N LEU A 82 7.12 -10.34 6.21
CA LEU A 82 6.18 -11.29 6.80
C LEU A 82 4.73 -10.96 6.41
N ILE A 83 4.31 -9.71 6.58
CA ILE A 83 2.96 -9.25 6.24
C ILE A 83 2.70 -9.38 4.73
N GLY A 84 3.66 -8.94 3.90
CA GLY A 84 3.55 -9.03 2.45
C GLY A 84 3.46 -10.47 1.94
N LEU A 85 4.33 -11.36 2.43
CA LEU A 85 4.32 -12.78 2.08
C LEU A 85 3.05 -13.48 2.57
N THR A 86 2.55 -13.13 3.76
CA THR A 86 1.25 -13.64 4.26
C THR A 86 0.12 -13.25 3.32
N ALA A 87 0.12 -12.02 2.81
CA ALA A 87 -0.90 -11.56 1.86
C ALA A 87 -0.80 -12.27 0.51
N LEU A 88 0.42 -12.51 0.01
CA LEU A 88 0.65 -13.26 -1.23
C LEU A 88 0.26 -14.74 -1.06
N HIS A 89 0.64 -15.39 0.05
CA HIS A 89 0.29 -16.78 0.35
C HIS A 89 -1.21 -17.05 0.23
N ARG A 90 -2.04 -16.10 0.69
CA ARG A 90 -3.51 -16.21 0.62
C ARG A 90 -4.07 -16.11 -0.80
N PHE A 91 -3.23 -15.86 -1.80
CA PHE A 91 -3.63 -15.55 -3.16
C PHE A 91 -2.97 -16.45 -4.21
N VAL A 92 -1.73 -16.88 -3.95
CA VAL A 92 -0.95 -17.75 -4.82
C VAL A 92 -1.31 -19.22 -4.64
N GLU A 93 -1.05 -20.00 -5.67
CA GLU A 93 -1.05 -21.46 -5.60
C GLU A 93 0.31 -22.00 -5.16
N ASN A 94 0.33 -23.22 -4.61
CA ASN A 94 1.57 -23.87 -4.24
C ASN A 94 2.41 -24.20 -5.50
N GLY A 95 3.68 -23.81 -5.48
CA GLY A 95 4.63 -23.93 -6.59
C GLY A 95 4.57 -22.78 -7.61
N GLU A 96 3.77 -21.74 -7.37
CA GLU A 96 3.57 -20.67 -8.34
C GLU A 96 4.79 -19.74 -8.48
N GLU A 97 5.08 -19.34 -9.73
CA GLU A 97 6.04 -18.28 -10.03
C GLU A 97 5.32 -16.95 -10.32
N ILE A 98 5.71 -15.91 -9.59
CA ILE A 98 5.03 -14.61 -9.64
C ILE A 98 5.99 -13.45 -9.91
N ALA A 99 5.45 -12.42 -10.56
CA ALA A 99 6.05 -11.09 -10.65
C ALA A 99 5.31 -10.14 -9.70
N LEU A 100 6.07 -9.41 -8.89
CA LEU A 100 5.57 -8.50 -7.87
C LEU A 100 5.84 -7.04 -8.25
N VAL A 101 4.81 -6.21 -8.17
CA VAL A 101 4.94 -4.76 -8.15
C VAL A 101 4.53 -4.26 -6.77
N ILE A 102 5.43 -3.58 -6.07
CA ILE A 102 5.25 -3.15 -4.68
C ILE A 102 5.45 -1.64 -4.53
N GLY A 103 4.60 -1.02 -3.71
CA GLY A 103 4.68 0.40 -3.38
C GLY A 103 5.73 0.74 -2.33
N HIS A 104 6.32 1.93 -2.44
CA HIS A 104 7.12 2.54 -1.38
C HIS A 104 6.84 4.06 -1.28
N PRO A 105 6.84 4.68 -0.09
CA PRO A 105 6.57 6.12 0.05
C PRO A 105 7.48 7.00 -0.82
N ILE A 106 6.93 8.11 -1.34
CA ILE A 106 7.65 9.01 -2.26
C ILE A 106 8.94 9.54 -1.63
N SER A 107 8.88 10.00 -0.38
CA SER A 107 10.06 10.53 0.34
C SER A 107 11.20 9.51 0.48
N ASN A 108 10.88 8.22 0.44
CA ASN A 108 11.83 7.14 0.67
C ASN A 108 12.11 6.35 -0.62
N HIS A 109 11.71 6.86 -1.79
CA HIS A 109 11.88 6.18 -3.07
C HIS A 109 13.32 6.30 -3.62
N THR A 110 14.30 6.11 -2.74
CA THR A 110 15.75 6.16 -2.99
C THR A 110 16.25 4.85 -3.59
N GLN A 111 17.44 4.84 -4.19
CA GLN A 111 18.00 3.58 -4.73
C GLN A 111 18.25 2.51 -3.65
N PRO A 112 18.81 2.83 -2.46
CA PRO A 112 18.99 1.84 -1.40
C PRO A 112 17.68 1.20 -0.92
N GLU A 113 16.62 1.99 -0.70
CA GLU A 113 15.32 1.47 -0.27
C GLU A 113 14.67 0.58 -1.34
N LYS A 114 14.77 0.96 -2.61
CA LYS A 114 14.27 0.14 -3.73
C LYS A 114 15.02 -1.18 -3.83
N GLU A 115 16.34 -1.16 -3.71
CA GLU A 115 17.15 -2.36 -3.79
C GLU A 115 16.91 -3.28 -2.58
N GLY A 116 16.86 -2.70 -1.38
CA GLY A 116 16.50 -3.43 -0.17
C GLY A 116 15.14 -4.12 -0.29
N MET A 117 14.13 -3.42 -0.84
CA MET A 117 12.81 -4.01 -1.08
C MET A 117 12.82 -5.14 -2.12
N ARG A 118 13.61 -5.01 -3.20
CA ARG A 118 13.78 -6.10 -4.18
C ARG A 118 14.42 -7.32 -3.54
N GLN A 119 15.51 -7.13 -2.80
CA GLN A 119 16.20 -8.21 -2.11
C GLN A 119 15.32 -8.88 -1.06
N LEU A 120 14.50 -8.09 -0.37
CA LEU A 120 13.57 -8.58 0.64
C LEU A 120 12.54 -9.55 0.06
N PHE A 121 12.03 -9.30 -1.14
CA PHE A 121 10.96 -10.11 -1.72
C PHE A 121 11.40 -11.09 -2.80
N THR A 122 12.53 -10.91 -3.47
CA THR A 122 12.95 -11.81 -4.56
C THR A 122 13.40 -13.17 -4.01
N GLY A 123 13.04 -14.26 -4.70
CA GLY A 123 13.48 -15.61 -4.37
C GLY A 123 12.35 -16.55 -3.99
N GLU A 124 12.72 -17.71 -3.46
CA GLU A 124 11.78 -18.73 -2.98
C GLU A 124 11.29 -18.40 -1.57
N HIS A 125 9.99 -18.56 -1.35
CA HIS A 125 9.33 -18.38 -0.06
C HIS A 125 8.56 -19.64 0.29
N ASP A 126 8.69 -20.04 1.55
CA ASP A 126 8.09 -21.24 2.11
C ASP A 126 7.48 -20.84 3.47
N LEU A 127 6.16 -20.86 3.56
CA LEU A 127 5.43 -20.50 4.76
C LEU A 127 4.10 -21.23 4.87
N THR A 128 3.65 -21.40 6.11
CA THR A 128 2.34 -21.96 6.46
C THR A 128 1.46 -20.85 7.03
N VAL A 129 0.26 -20.64 6.49
CA VAL A 129 -0.72 -19.71 7.05
C VAL A 129 -1.98 -20.48 7.43
N ASN A 130 -2.36 -20.41 8.70
CA ASN A 130 -3.53 -21.11 9.25
C ASN A 130 -3.55 -22.63 8.93
N GLY A 131 -2.36 -23.25 8.95
CA GLY A 131 -2.18 -24.69 8.68
C GLY A 131 -2.08 -25.06 7.20
N GLU A 132 -2.33 -24.14 6.28
CA GLU A 132 -2.11 -24.33 4.85
C GLU A 132 -0.67 -23.96 4.51
N HIS A 133 0.10 -24.92 3.99
CA HIS A 133 1.49 -24.72 3.60
C HIS A 133 1.59 -24.45 2.10
N LYS A 134 2.29 -23.36 1.73
CA LYS A 134 2.65 -23.09 0.33
C LYS A 134 4.11 -22.67 0.20
N ARG A 135 4.71 -23.13 -0.89
CA ARG A 135 5.97 -22.64 -1.44
C ARG A 135 5.70 -21.90 -2.74
N PHE A 136 6.30 -20.74 -2.96
CA PHE A 136 6.18 -20.00 -4.22
C PHE A 136 7.44 -19.16 -4.45
N THR A 137 7.63 -18.73 -5.70
CA THR A 137 8.83 -18.00 -6.10
C THR A 137 8.46 -16.63 -6.65
N ILE A 138 9.08 -15.59 -6.09
CA ILE A 138 8.98 -14.23 -6.62
C ILE A 138 10.19 -14.01 -7.54
N THR A 139 9.95 -14.09 -8.85
CA THR A 139 11.02 -14.02 -9.87
C THR A 139 11.44 -12.60 -10.19
N ASN A 140 10.52 -11.63 -10.03
CA ASN A 140 10.75 -10.24 -10.35
C ASN A 140 10.06 -9.32 -9.33
N VAL A 141 10.77 -8.29 -8.88
CA VAL A 141 10.23 -7.25 -8.01
C VAL A 141 10.44 -5.87 -8.64
N THR A 142 9.34 -5.17 -8.92
CA THR A 142 9.34 -3.75 -9.31
C THR A 142 8.85 -2.91 -8.16
N VAL A 143 9.64 -1.92 -7.76
CA VAL A 143 9.28 -0.95 -6.71
C VAL A 143 8.83 0.35 -7.36
N VAL A 144 7.67 0.85 -6.94
CA VAL A 144 7.04 2.06 -7.51
C VAL A 144 6.61 3.03 -6.41
N PRO A 145 6.49 4.34 -6.68
CA PRO A 145 6.10 5.31 -5.67
C PRO A 145 4.61 5.21 -5.31
N GLU A 146 4.32 5.12 -4.01
CA GLU A 146 2.97 5.15 -3.45
C GLU A 146 2.23 6.45 -3.81
N GLY A 147 0.95 6.33 -4.13
CA GLY A 147 0.10 7.43 -4.58
C GLY A 147 0.40 7.89 -6.01
N ALA A 148 1.65 8.23 -6.33
CA ALA A 148 2.04 8.73 -7.65
C ALA A 148 1.78 7.72 -8.78
N SER A 149 1.90 6.43 -8.49
CA SER A 149 1.64 5.36 -9.45
C SER A 149 0.17 5.24 -9.86
N THR A 150 -0.77 5.79 -9.09
CA THR A 150 -2.20 5.73 -9.44
C THR A 150 -2.55 6.44 -10.74
N GLN A 151 -1.66 7.28 -11.29
CA GLN A 151 -1.78 7.84 -12.64
C GLN A 151 -2.17 6.81 -13.72
N PHE A 152 -1.71 5.56 -13.57
CA PHE A 152 -1.96 4.50 -14.54
C PHE A 152 -3.43 4.06 -14.63
N ILE A 153 -4.23 4.38 -13.60
CA ILE A 153 -5.67 4.10 -13.52
C ILE A 153 -6.53 5.37 -13.55
N LEU A 154 -5.92 6.55 -13.60
CA LEU A 154 -6.66 7.82 -13.66
C LEU A 154 -7.21 8.13 -15.07
N PRO A 155 -8.33 8.88 -15.16
CA PRO A 155 -8.80 9.42 -16.43
C PRO A 155 -7.74 10.32 -17.09
N LYS A 156 -7.33 10.01 -18.33
CA LYS A 156 -6.34 10.79 -19.09
C LYS A 156 -6.93 12.04 -19.75
N LYS A 157 -7.69 12.83 -19.00
CA LYS A 157 -8.44 13.98 -19.53
C LYS A 157 -7.74 15.32 -19.30
N HIS A 158 -6.78 15.38 -18.37
CA HIS A 158 -6.22 16.64 -17.89
C HIS A 158 -4.73 16.76 -18.20
N THR A 159 -4.31 17.96 -18.61
CA THR A 159 -2.90 18.32 -18.79
C THR A 159 -2.15 18.29 -17.45
N VAL A 160 -2.80 18.75 -16.38
CA VAL A 160 -2.28 18.68 -15.01
C VAL A 160 -3.33 18.06 -14.10
N ALA A 161 -2.91 17.19 -13.19
CA ALA A 161 -3.73 16.64 -12.12
C ALA A 161 -2.90 16.45 -10.85
N HIS A 162 -3.56 16.36 -9.70
CA HIS A 162 -2.92 16.12 -8.41
C HIS A 162 -3.50 14.90 -7.72
N GLY A 163 -2.70 14.21 -6.92
CA GLY A 163 -3.13 13.09 -6.09
C GLY A 163 -2.90 13.39 -4.61
N ILE A 164 -3.84 12.99 -3.76
CA ILE A 164 -3.70 13.01 -2.29
C ILE A 164 -4.04 11.61 -1.78
N ASP A 165 -3.04 10.92 -1.23
CA ASP A 165 -3.14 9.58 -0.64
C ASP A 165 -3.03 9.66 0.88
N ALA A 166 -4.17 9.65 1.58
CA ALA A 166 -4.16 9.67 3.04
C ALA A 166 -4.07 8.25 3.61
N GLY A 167 -2.85 7.83 3.93
CA GLY A 167 -2.59 6.57 4.62
C GLY A 167 -2.71 6.69 6.15
N GLY A 168 -2.38 5.60 6.85
CA GLY A 168 -2.41 5.57 8.32
C GLY A 168 -1.36 6.48 8.96
N ALA A 169 -0.10 6.43 8.50
CA ALA A 169 0.97 7.24 9.10
C ALA A 169 1.41 8.44 8.25
N THR A 170 1.09 8.43 6.97
CA THR A 170 1.65 9.38 6.00
C THR A 170 0.59 9.76 4.98
N THR A 171 0.70 10.98 4.48
CA THR A 171 -0.14 11.48 3.40
C THR A 171 0.76 11.77 2.21
N ASN A 172 0.67 10.98 1.13
CA ASN A 172 1.41 11.28 -0.10
C ASN A 172 0.64 12.34 -0.89
N TYR A 173 1.37 13.27 -1.49
CA TYR A 173 0.83 14.18 -2.49
C TYR A 173 1.68 14.06 -3.76
N CYS A 174 1.05 14.13 -4.92
CA CYS A 174 1.76 14.04 -6.18
C CYS A 174 1.13 14.94 -7.23
N THR A 175 1.94 15.34 -8.19
CA THR A 175 1.49 16.12 -9.34
C THR A 175 1.86 15.39 -10.62
N TRP A 176 0.89 15.31 -11.51
CA TRP A 176 1.00 14.76 -12.85
C TRP A 176 0.89 15.87 -13.88
N GLU A 177 1.85 15.99 -14.77
CA GLU A 177 1.80 16.92 -15.90
C GLU A 177 2.08 16.16 -17.21
N ARG A 178 1.13 16.22 -18.15
CA ARG A 178 1.20 15.60 -19.48
C ARG A 178 1.62 14.12 -19.43
N GLY A 179 1.04 13.38 -18.49
CA GLY A 179 1.34 11.95 -18.34
C GLY A 179 2.65 11.64 -17.60
N ARG A 180 3.31 12.63 -16.98
CA ARG A 180 4.57 12.45 -16.23
C ARG A 180 4.43 12.88 -14.77
N TRP A 181 5.19 12.24 -13.89
CA TRP A 181 5.33 12.66 -12.49
C TRP A 181 6.19 13.92 -12.41
N VAL A 182 5.74 14.88 -11.60
CA VAL A 182 6.48 16.11 -11.31
C VAL A 182 7.06 16.01 -9.91
N ASP A 183 8.30 15.54 -9.80
CA ASP A 183 8.99 15.24 -8.54
C ASP A 183 9.03 16.44 -7.58
N ARG A 184 9.43 17.62 -8.08
CA ARG A 184 9.46 18.87 -7.28
C ARG A 184 8.10 19.29 -6.69
N LEU A 185 7.00 18.75 -7.22
CA LEU A 185 5.61 19.01 -6.78
C LEU A 185 4.95 17.75 -6.20
N SER A 186 5.77 16.81 -5.73
CA SER A 186 5.35 15.55 -5.14
C SER A 186 6.13 15.27 -3.87
N GLY A 187 5.57 14.49 -2.96
CA GLY A 187 6.24 14.13 -1.72
C GLY A 187 5.33 13.44 -0.72
N THR A 188 5.84 13.31 0.49
CA THR A 188 5.15 12.65 1.60
C THR A 188 5.09 13.63 2.77
N LEU A 189 3.91 13.74 3.38
CA LEU A 189 3.71 14.39 4.67
C LEU A 189 3.84 13.31 5.75
N GLU A 190 4.58 13.58 6.82
CA GLU A 190 4.86 12.65 7.92
C GLU A 190 3.66 12.47 8.88
N PHE A 191 2.45 12.65 8.36
CA PHE A 191 1.22 12.43 9.07
C PHE A 191 0.15 11.81 8.20
N GLY A 192 -0.69 10.98 8.81
CA GLY A 192 -1.84 10.30 8.25
C GLY A 192 -2.95 10.20 9.29
N LEU A 193 -3.93 9.34 9.02
CA LEU A 193 -5.16 9.25 9.81
C LEU A 193 -4.95 8.66 11.22
N GLU A 194 -3.96 7.78 11.39
CA GLU A 194 -3.75 7.03 12.64
C GLU A 194 -2.74 7.70 13.57
N ASN A 195 -1.73 8.39 13.02
CA ASN A 195 -0.68 8.99 13.84
C ASN A 195 -1.03 10.41 14.33
N ILE A 196 -2.05 11.06 13.76
CA ILE A 196 -2.65 12.26 14.37
C ILE A 196 -3.96 11.87 15.04
N ARG A 197 -3.85 11.49 16.32
CA ARG A 197 -5.01 11.15 17.15
C ARG A 197 -5.91 12.37 17.37
N ASN A 198 -7.21 12.11 17.49
CA ASN A 198 -8.24 13.08 17.92
C ASN A 198 -8.51 14.26 16.97
N LEU A 199 -8.17 14.16 15.68
CA LEU A 199 -8.69 15.11 14.69
C LEU A 199 -10.00 14.60 14.09
N SER A 200 -10.98 15.51 13.97
CA SER A 200 -12.10 15.28 13.08
C SER A 200 -11.62 15.25 11.63
N MET A 201 -12.41 14.63 10.73
CA MET A 201 -12.10 14.62 9.30
C MET A 201 -11.93 16.04 8.72
N GLU A 202 -12.69 17.02 9.23
CA GLU A 202 -12.56 18.43 8.83
C GLU A 202 -11.22 19.04 9.28
N GLN A 203 -10.81 18.78 10.52
CA GLN A 203 -9.52 19.25 11.03
C GLN A 203 -8.35 18.60 10.28
N PHE A 204 -8.46 17.31 9.97
CA PHE A 204 -7.49 16.58 9.16
C PHE A 204 -7.42 17.15 7.73
N ALA A 205 -8.57 17.36 7.08
CA ALA A 205 -8.64 17.98 5.75
C ALA A 205 -8.04 19.39 5.74
N ARG A 206 -8.29 20.20 6.78
CA ARG A 206 -7.67 21.51 6.94
C ARG A 206 -6.15 21.40 6.97
N LEU A 207 -5.62 20.47 7.75
CA LEU A 207 -4.19 20.24 7.88
C LEU A 207 -3.55 19.79 6.55
N VAL A 208 -4.18 18.82 5.87
CA VAL A 208 -3.76 18.35 4.55
C VAL A 208 -3.77 19.50 3.54
N ALA A 209 -4.88 20.23 3.42
CA ALA A 209 -5.03 21.32 2.45
C ALA A 209 -3.94 22.39 2.63
N ASN A 210 -3.70 22.85 3.86
CA ASN A 210 -2.67 23.87 4.14
C ASN A 210 -1.25 23.33 3.90
N SER A 211 -1.00 22.07 4.27
CA SER A 211 0.33 21.46 4.11
C SER A 211 0.69 21.25 2.65
N VAL A 212 -0.26 20.77 1.84
CA VAL A 212 -0.07 20.57 0.40
C VAL A 212 -0.03 21.91 -0.33
N ALA A 213 -0.91 22.87 -0.01
CA ALA A 213 -0.89 24.20 -0.64
C ALA A 213 0.45 24.92 -0.43
N ARG A 214 1.06 24.80 0.76
CA ARG A 214 2.40 25.34 1.03
C ARG A 214 3.49 24.74 0.13
N LYS A 215 3.34 23.48 -0.31
CA LYS A 215 4.29 22.77 -1.17
C LYS A 215 4.04 23.04 -2.66
N LEU A 216 2.78 23.09 -3.07
CA LEU A 216 2.40 23.28 -4.47
C LEU A 216 2.27 24.76 -4.87
N HIS A 217 2.20 25.68 -3.90
CA HIS A 217 1.80 27.09 -4.03
C HIS A 217 0.35 27.29 -4.50
N GLN A 218 -0.09 26.54 -5.52
CA GLN A 218 -1.48 26.51 -5.99
C GLN A 218 -1.81 25.17 -6.65
N PHE A 219 -3.06 24.75 -6.54
CA PHE A 219 -3.60 23.66 -7.35
C PHE A 219 -4.02 24.21 -8.71
N CYS A 220 -3.57 23.58 -9.80
CA CYS A 220 -3.84 24.01 -11.18
C CYS A 220 -4.52 22.92 -12.05
N GLY A 221 -4.98 21.84 -11.41
CA GLY A 221 -5.75 20.77 -12.01
C GLY A 221 -6.64 20.08 -10.97
N PRO A 222 -7.49 19.11 -11.39
CA PRO A 222 -8.31 18.35 -10.46
C PRO A 222 -7.45 17.59 -9.45
N ILE A 223 -8.01 17.38 -8.26
CA ILE A 223 -7.41 16.60 -7.18
C ILE A 223 -8.13 15.26 -7.08
N TYR A 224 -7.38 14.18 -7.23
CA TYR A 224 -7.84 12.83 -6.97
C TYR A 224 -7.42 12.40 -5.57
N VAL A 225 -8.40 12.09 -4.73
CA VAL A 225 -8.14 11.60 -3.38
C VAL A 225 -8.23 10.08 -3.37
N LEU A 226 -7.26 9.43 -2.74
CA LEU A 226 -7.14 7.99 -2.67
C LEU A 226 -6.84 7.53 -1.24
N GLY A 227 -6.85 6.21 -1.03
CA GLY A 227 -6.79 5.57 0.28
C GLY A 227 -8.17 5.24 0.86
N GLY A 228 -8.18 4.59 2.01
CA GLY A 228 -9.42 4.10 2.67
C GLY A 228 -10.38 5.20 3.11
N ALA A 229 -9.90 6.44 3.26
CA ALA A 229 -10.70 7.60 3.62
C ALA A 229 -10.95 8.56 2.45
N ALA A 230 -10.79 8.10 1.20
CA ALA A 230 -10.87 8.96 0.01
C ALA A 230 -12.18 9.79 -0.05
N GLU A 231 -13.33 9.15 0.16
CA GLU A 231 -14.65 9.79 0.12
C GLU A 231 -14.82 10.86 1.22
N PRO A 232 -14.71 10.52 2.53
CA PRO A 232 -14.89 11.51 3.58
C PRO A 232 -13.84 12.63 3.53
N LEU A 233 -12.60 12.33 3.14
CA LEU A 233 -11.55 13.34 2.98
C LEU A 233 -11.84 14.26 1.79
N SER A 234 -12.28 13.74 0.65
CA SER A 234 -12.67 14.55 -0.51
C SER A 234 -13.76 15.54 -0.15
N SER A 235 -14.80 15.06 0.55
CA SER A 235 -15.91 15.91 1.00
C SER A 235 -15.43 17.05 1.90
N ALA A 236 -14.58 16.75 2.87
CA ALA A 236 -14.02 17.74 3.79
C ALA A 236 -13.05 18.72 3.10
N LEU A 237 -12.22 18.25 2.16
CA LEU A 237 -11.25 19.11 1.44
C LEU A 237 -11.94 20.21 0.60
N ARG A 238 -13.14 19.96 0.07
CA ARG A 238 -13.92 20.94 -0.71
C ARG A 238 -14.24 22.21 0.07
N GLN A 239 -14.24 22.15 1.40
CA GLN A 239 -14.44 23.35 2.23
C GLN A 239 -13.26 24.33 2.13
N TYR A 240 -12.04 23.81 1.93
CA TYR A 240 -10.77 24.54 1.96
C TYR A 240 -10.18 24.81 0.57
N ILE A 241 -10.42 23.92 -0.40
CA ILE A 241 -9.92 24.03 -1.77
C ILE A 241 -11.14 24.17 -2.69
N ARG A 242 -11.31 25.37 -3.27
CA ARG A 242 -12.52 25.72 -4.05
C ARG A 242 -12.25 26.01 -5.53
N ASN A 243 -10.99 26.17 -5.90
CA ASN A 243 -10.59 26.60 -7.24
C ASN A 243 -10.42 25.45 -8.24
N VAL A 244 -10.50 24.20 -7.78
CA VAL A 244 -10.37 23.00 -8.61
C VAL A 244 -11.35 21.90 -8.18
N PRO A 245 -11.75 20.99 -9.08
CA PRO A 245 -12.52 19.81 -8.71
C PRO A 245 -11.74 18.89 -7.75
N ILE A 246 -12.46 18.25 -6.83
CA ILE A 246 -11.92 17.24 -5.92
C ILE A 246 -12.78 15.99 -6.02
N GLU A 247 -12.15 14.89 -6.43
CA GLU A 247 -12.81 13.62 -6.74
C GLU A 247 -12.17 12.49 -5.92
N PRO A 248 -12.96 11.74 -5.14
CA PRO A 248 -12.48 10.48 -4.58
C PRO A 248 -12.32 9.48 -5.72
N LEU A 249 -11.22 8.73 -5.71
CA LEU A 249 -11.05 7.65 -6.66
C LEU A 249 -11.97 6.48 -6.29
N GLU A 250 -12.66 5.93 -7.29
CA GLU A 250 -13.45 4.71 -7.11
C GLU A 250 -12.54 3.59 -6.59
N ASP A 251 -13.03 2.90 -5.56
CA ASP A 251 -12.25 1.89 -4.85
C ASP A 251 -10.89 2.42 -4.35
N GLY A 252 -10.90 3.64 -3.80
CA GLY A 252 -9.72 4.36 -3.33
C GLY A 252 -8.83 3.56 -2.38
N MET A 253 -9.39 2.61 -1.63
CA MET A 253 -8.63 1.70 -0.78
C MET A 253 -7.64 0.85 -1.58
N PHE A 254 -8.06 0.25 -2.70
CA PHE A 254 -7.22 -0.63 -3.53
C PHE A 254 -6.53 0.09 -4.70
N ALA A 255 -6.73 1.41 -4.85
CA ALA A 255 -6.17 2.22 -5.94
C ALA A 255 -4.67 1.98 -6.19
N ASN A 256 -3.86 1.98 -5.11
CA ASN A 256 -2.43 1.72 -5.19
C ASN A 256 -2.15 0.30 -5.72
N ALA A 257 -2.68 -0.73 -5.06
CA ALA A 257 -2.47 -2.12 -5.45
C ALA A 257 -2.92 -2.39 -6.90
N ARG A 258 -4.06 -1.85 -7.32
CA ARG A 258 -4.54 -1.95 -8.71
C ARG A 258 -3.58 -1.27 -9.69
N ALA A 259 -3.12 -0.06 -9.39
CA ALA A 259 -2.17 0.64 -10.25
C ALA A 259 -0.84 -0.11 -10.38
N TYR A 260 -0.38 -0.76 -9.32
CA TYR A 260 0.83 -1.58 -9.31
C TYR A 260 0.67 -2.80 -10.22
N TYR A 261 -0.48 -3.48 -10.14
CA TYR A 261 -0.82 -4.56 -11.05
C TYR A 261 -0.83 -4.09 -12.53
N ASP A 262 -1.50 -2.99 -12.85
CA ASP A 262 -1.55 -2.45 -14.22
C ASP A 262 -0.16 -2.07 -14.77
N ILE A 263 0.73 -1.58 -13.90
CA ILE A 263 2.14 -1.35 -14.24
C ILE A 263 2.84 -2.69 -14.56
N GLY A 264 2.65 -3.69 -13.70
CA GLY A 264 3.20 -5.02 -13.89
C GLY A 264 2.76 -5.67 -15.19
N VAL A 265 1.47 -5.65 -15.51
CA VAL A 265 0.89 -6.12 -16.78
C VAL A 265 1.61 -5.49 -17.96
N LYS A 266 1.74 -4.16 -17.97
CA LYS A 266 2.44 -3.42 -19.04
C LYS A 266 3.92 -3.73 -19.15
N MET A 267 4.58 -4.06 -18.05
CA MET A 267 6.02 -4.36 -18.00
C MET A 267 6.31 -5.81 -18.40
N TYR A 268 5.55 -6.76 -17.88
CA TYR A 268 5.90 -8.18 -17.92
C TYR A 268 5.21 -8.95 -19.05
N GLU A 269 4.02 -8.55 -19.50
CA GLU A 269 3.39 -9.18 -20.68
C GLU A 269 4.12 -8.83 -21.98
N LYS A 270 4.70 -7.62 -22.07
CA LYS A 270 5.53 -7.19 -23.21
C LYS A 270 6.82 -8.00 -23.34
N VAL A 271 7.34 -8.54 -22.24
CA VAL A 271 8.56 -9.35 -22.22
C VAL A 271 8.28 -10.78 -22.70
N GLN A 272 7.05 -11.28 -22.52
CA GLN A 272 6.66 -12.62 -22.99
C GLN A 272 6.32 -12.67 -24.49
N THR A 273 5.93 -11.55 -25.09
CA THR A 273 5.63 -11.46 -26.54
C THR A 273 6.86 -11.21 -27.42
N GLN A 274 8.03 -10.98 -26.81
CA GLN A 274 9.31 -10.76 -27.51
C GLN A 274 10.31 -11.91 -27.34
N ARG A 275 9.89 -13.01 -26.71
CA ARG A 275 10.62 -14.28 -26.62
C ARG A 275 9.93 -15.32 -27.48
#